data_AF-D4F7L2-F1
#
_entry.id   AF-D4F7L2-F1
#
_cell.length_a   1.000
_cell.length_b   1.000
_cell.length_c   1.000
_cell.angle_alpha   90.00
_cell.angle_beta   90.00
_cell.angle_gamma   90.00
#
_symmetry.space_group_name_H-M   'P 1'
#
loop_
_entity.id
_entity.type
_entity.pdbx_description
1 polymer ?
#
loop_
_entity_poly.entity_id
_entity_poly.type
_entity_poly.pdbx_seq_one_letter_code
_entity_poly.pdbx_strand_id
1 'polypeptide(L)'
;PGVRGIKLADDDRVVSLIVPHGEGAILTVTQNGYGKRSAVAEYPTKSRATQGVISIKVTERNGRVVGAVQIDDGDQIMMITDAGTLVRTRVSEVSIVGRNTQGVILIRTAEDEHVVGLQRVVEPVDDEELDSIDGSAAEGDEEIVPEVENDDEGSDDAE
;
A
#
# COMPACT_ATOMS: atom_id res chain seq x y z
N PRO A 1 10.65 1.49 33.63
CA PRO A 1 9.20 1.34 33.30
C PRO A 1 8.88 2.08 31.99
N GLY A 2 8.11 1.43 31.09
CA GLY A 2 7.71 2.00 29.80
C GLY A 2 6.45 2.88 29.90
N VAL A 3 6.14 3.62 28.82
CA VAL A 3 4.93 4.46 28.71
C VAL A 3 4.10 4.07 27.49
N ARG A 4 2.78 4.35 27.51
CA ARG A 4 1.86 4.05 26.40
C ARG A 4 2.00 5.09 25.27
N GLY A 5 2.31 4.61 24.06
CA GLY A 5 2.39 5.41 22.83
C GLY A 5 1.05 5.56 22.10
N ILE A 6 0.30 4.46 21.92
CA ILE A 6 -1.00 4.41 21.24
C ILE A 6 -2.00 3.57 22.05
N LYS A 7 -3.29 3.90 21.98
CA LYS A 7 -4.37 3.06 22.52
C LYS A 7 -4.89 2.16 21.39
N LEU A 8 -4.64 0.87 21.49
CA LEU A 8 -5.11 -0.13 20.53
C LEU A 8 -6.55 -0.56 20.87
N ALA A 9 -7.31 -0.94 19.84
CA ALA A 9 -8.54 -1.71 20.02
C ALA A 9 -8.20 -3.15 20.43
N ASP A 10 -9.23 -3.92 20.78
CA ASP A 10 -9.06 -5.34 21.07
C ASP A 10 -8.56 -6.06 19.79
N ASP A 11 -7.64 -7.01 19.96
CA ASP A 11 -6.96 -7.78 18.89
C ASP A 11 -6.08 -7.00 17.90
N ASP A 12 -5.95 -5.67 18.08
CA ASP A 12 -4.99 -4.86 17.32
C ASP A 12 -3.57 -4.96 17.90
N ARG A 13 -2.59 -4.79 17.01
CA ARG A 13 -1.17 -4.70 17.37
C ARG A 13 -0.47 -3.63 16.55
N VAL A 14 0.61 -3.08 17.09
CA VAL A 14 1.51 -2.22 16.32
C VAL A 14 2.28 -3.08 15.32
N VAL A 15 2.23 -2.73 14.04
CA VAL A 15 2.91 -3.46 12.94
C VAL A 15 4.13 -2.72 12.40
N SER A 16 4.23 -1.41 12.61
CA SER A 16 5.34 -0.60 12.11
C SER A 16 5.57 0.62 12.99
N LEU A 17 6.81 1.11 13.01
CA LEU A 17 7.22 2.36 13.62
C LEU A 17 8.00 3.16 12.59
N ILE A 18 7.58 4.40 12.35
CA ILE A 18 8.22 5.31 11.41
C ILE A 18 8.54 6.60 12.16
N VAL A 19 9.80 7.03 12.11
CA VAL A 19 10.20 8.38 12.50
C VAL A 19 10.30 9.18 11.19
N PRO A 20 9.37 10.13 10.95
CA PRO A 20 9.33 10.80 9.66
C PRO A 20 10.54 11.72 9.48
N HIS A 21 11.24 11.57 8.35
CA HIS A 21 12.32 12.44 7.91
C HIS A 21 12.03 12.95 6.50
N GLY A 22 12.23 14.24 6.25
CA GLY A 22 11.97 14.83 4.93
C GLY A 22 10.49 14.76 4.52
N GLU A 23 10.25 14.66 3.21
CA GLU A 23 8.91 14.75 2.59
C GLU A 23 8.42 13.43 1.99
N GLY A 24 9.22 12.35 2.10
CA GLY A 24 8.88 11.03 1.57
C GLY A 24 7.49 10.55 2.05
N ALA A 25 6.76 9.91 1.15
CA ALA A 25 5.41 9.43 1.42
C ALA A 25 5.41 8.24 2.37
N ILE A 26 4.27 7.97 2.99
CA ILE A 26 4.05 6.73 3.76
C ILE A 26 3.41 5.71 2.84
N LEU A 27 4.13 4.63 2.55
CA LEU A 27 3.61 3.47 1.86
C LEU A 27 3.04 2.48 2.89
N THR A 28 1.80 2.04 2.69
CA THR A 28 1.14 1.03 3.55
C THR A 28 0.66 -0.13 2.69
N VAL A 29 0.87 -1.36 3.16
CA VAL A 29 0.45 -2.61 2.47
C VAL A 29 -0.40 -3.47 3.39
N THR A 30 -1.41 -4.13 2.82
CA THR A 30 -2.31 -5.06 3.49
C THR A 30 -2.11 -6.49 2.99
N GLN A 31 -2.60 -7.46 3.76
CA GLN A 31 -2.31 -8.88 3.56
C GLN A 31 -2.82 -9.44 2.22
N ASN A 32 -3.86 -8.86 1.61
CA ASN A 32 -4.39 -9.30 0.31
C ASN A 32 -3.74 -8.57 -0.88
N GLY A 33 -2.51 -8.05 -0.72
CA GLY A 33 -1.77 -7.41 -1.82
C GLY A 33 -2.21 -5.99 -2.19
N TYR A 34 -3.02 -5.33 -1.36
CA TYR A 34 -3.41 -3.93 -1.56
C TYR A 34 -2.47 -2.97 -0.86
N GLY A 35 -2.30 -1.78 -1.42
CA GLY A 35 -1.52 -0.74 -0.78
C GLY A 35 -1.64 0.61 -1.47
N LYS A 36 -0.95 1.59 -0.89
CA LYS A 36 -0.96 2.97 -1.39
C LYS A 36 0.13 3.80 -0.76
N ARG A 37 0.41 4.93 -1.39
CA ARG A 37 1.23 6.01 -0.85
C ARG A 37 0.33 7.15 -0.39
N SER A 38 0.58 7.69 0.78
CA SER A 38 -0.05 8.93 1.25
C SER A 38 1.02 9.90 1.72
N ALA A 39 0.90 11.17 1.33
CA ALA A 39 1.87 12.18 1.71
C ALA A 39 2.01 12.27 3.23
N VAL A 40 3.23 12.43 3.74
CA VAL A 40 3.48 12.51 5.19
C VAL A 40 2.73 13.68 5.82
N ALA A 41 2.55 14.78 5.08
CA ALA A 41 1.79 15.95 5.51
C ALA A 41 0.30 15.67 5.77
N GLU A 42 -0.27 14.60 5.22
CA GLU A 42 -1.65 14.23 5.52
C GLU A 42 -1.82 13.64 6.92
N TYR A 43 -0.75 13.24 7.61
CA TYR A 43 -0.83 12.63 8.94
C TYR A 43 -0.84 13.72 10.02
N PRO A 44 -1.99 13.98 10.68
CA PRO A 44 -2.09 15.01 11.69
C PRO A 44 -1.28 14.64 12.92
N THR A 45 -0.59 15.61 13.51
CA THR A 45 0.02 15.44 14.83
C THR A 45 -1.08 15.25 15.88
N LYS A 46 -1.00 14.15 16.63
CA LYS A 46 -1.93 13.81 17.73
C LYS A 46 -1.15 13.54 19.01
N SER A 47 -1.83 13.73 20.15
CA SER A 47 -1.27 13.36 21.45
C SER A 47 -1.06 11.85 21.57
N ARG A 48 -0.06 11.45 22.36
CA ARG A 48 0.18 10.04 22.71
C ARG A 48 -0.99 9.42 23.47
N ALA A 49 -1.04 8.09 23.49
CA ALA A 49 -2.06 7.27 24.13
C ALA A 49 -3.50 7.50 23.62
N THR A 50 -3.65 8.16 22.48
CA THR A 50 -4.91 8.26 21.72
C THR A 50 -5.07 7.07 20.78
N GLN A 51 -6.24 6.91 20.15
CA GLN A 51 -6.50 5.84 19.18
C GLN A 51 -5.88 6.10 17.80
N GLY A 52 -5.37 7.31 17.54
CA GLY A 52 -4.87 7.69 16.22
C GLY A 52 -5.97 8.09 15.24
N VAL A 53 -5.64 8.02 13.95
CA VAL A 53 -6.53 8.34 12.82
C VAL A 53 -6.37 7.28 11.73
N ILE A 54 -7.37 7.12 10.86
CA ILE A 54 -7.31 6.14 9.77
C ILE A 54 -6.15 6.46 8.81
N SER A 55 -5.30 5.45 8.56
CA SER A 55 -4.20 5.47 7.59
C SER A 55 -4.56 4.78 6.27
N ILE A 56 -5.39 3.73 6.35
CA ILE A 56 -5.95 2.97 5.23
C ILE A 56 -7.25 2.33 5.70
N LYS A 57 -8.25 2.19 4.82
CA LYS A 57 -9.50 1.48 5.14
C LYS A 57 -9.26 -0.04 5.09
N VAL A 58 -9.32 -0.70 6.24
CA VAL A 58 -9.33 -2.16 6.33
C VAL A 58 -10.73 -2.65 5.99
N THR A 59 -10.81 -3.56 5.02
CA THR A 59 -12.03 -4.23 4.57
C THR A 59 -11.75 -5.72 4.38
N GLU A 60 -12.77 -6.54 4.16
CA GLU A 60 -12.57 -7.96 3.79
C GLU A 60 -11.72 -8.10 2.52
N ARG A 61 -11.92 -7.20 1.54
CA ARG A 61 -11.12 -7.14 0.31
C ARG A 61 -9.64 -6.89 0.58
N ASN A 62 -9.31 -5.95 1.46
CA ASN A 62 -7.93 -5.54 1.74
C ASN A 62 -7.23 -6.50 2.72
N GLY A 63 -7.97 -6.95 3.73
CA GLY A 63 -7.42 -7.58 4.92
C GLY A 63 -6.60 -6.64 5.81
N ARG A 64 -5.96 -7.21 6.83
CA ARG A 64 -5.20 -6.45 7.85
C ARG A 64 -3.93 -5.82 7.26
N VAL A 65 -3.46 -4.75 7.89
CA VAL A 65 -2.19 -4.10 7.53
C VAL A 65 -1.02 -5.02 7.91
N VAL A 66 -0.11 -5.23 6.96
CA VAL A 66 1.13 -5.99 7.15
C VAL A 66 2.24 -5.07 7.63
N GLY A 67 2.36 -3.90 7.01
CA GLY A 67 3.37 -2.93 7.39
C GLY A 67 3.20 -1.58 6.68
N ALA A 68 3.99 -0.63 7.16
CA ALA A 68 4.16 0.67 6.55
C ALA A 68 5.62 1.11 6.61
N VAL A 69 6.06 1.85 5.61
CA VAL A 69 7.43 2.38 5.50
C VAL A 69 7.41 3.76 4.83
N GLN A 70 8.31 4.65 5.25
CA GLN A 70 8.52 5.92 4.56
C GLN A 70 9.43 5.70 3.35
N ILE A 71 9.07 6.28 2.23
CA ILE A 71 9.70 6.06 0.91
C ILE A 71 9.80 7.36 0.12
N ASP A 72 10.86 7.47 -0.66
CA ASP A 72 11.04 8.50 -1.69
C ASP A 72 10.70 7.93 -3.07
N ASP A 73 10.46 8.79 -4.06
CA ASP A 73 9.96 8.36 -5.39
C ASP A 73 10.90 7.43 -6.16
N GLY A 74 12.20 7.47 -5.85
CA GLY A 74 13.23 6.59 -6.44
C GLY A 74 13.41 5.26 -5.70
N ASP A 75 12.71 5.04 -4.59
CA ASP A 75 12.85 3.82 -3.81
C ASP A 75 12.17 2.62 -4.50
N GLN A 76 12.55 1.43 -4.06
CA GLN A 76 11.86 0.19 -4.36
C GLN A 76 11.41 -0.49 -3.08
N ILE A 77 10.34 -1.26 -3.18
CA ILE A 77 9.86 -2.10 -2.09
C ILE A 77 9.94 -3.57 -2.49
N MET A 78 10.07 -4.41 -1.47
CA MET A 78 9.95 -5.85 -1.59
C MET A 78 8.83 -6.33 -0.68
N MET A 79 7.97 -7.18 -1.24
CA MET A 79 6.92 -7.88 -0.53
C MET A 79 7.17 -9.38 -0.62
N ILE A 80 6.84 -10.09 0.46
CA ILE A 80 6.92 -11.54 0.52
C ILE A 80 5.60 -12.12 1.01
N THR A 81 5.15 -13.19 0.37
CA THR A 81 3.95 -13.94 0.77
C THR A 81 4.31 -15.12 1.67
N ASP A 82 3.31 -15.71 2.34
CA ASP A 82 3.47 -16.95 3.11
C ASP A 82 3.84 -18.16 2.25
N ALA A 83 3.51 -18.15 0.95
CA ALA A 83 3.96 -19.15 -0.02
C ALA A 83 5.43 -18.97 -0.44
N GLY A 84 6.07 -17.87 -0.07
CA GLY A 84 7.45 -17.56 -0.44
C GLY A 84 7.60 -16.86 -1.79
N THR A 85 6.51 -16.30 -2.34
CA THR A 85 6.55 -15.43 -3.52
C THR A 85 7.16 -14.10 -3.13
N LEU A 86 8.27 -13.69 -3.77
CA LEU A 86 8.89 -12.39 -3.58
C LEU A 86 8.54 -11.49 -4.76
N VAL A 87 8.00 -10.31 -4.48
CA VAL A 87 7.71 -9.30 -5.50
C VAL A 87 8.45 -8.02 -5.18
N ARG A 88 9.19 -7.51 -6.16
CA ARG A 88 9.86 -6.22 -6.10
C ARG A 88 9.11 -5.23 -6.97
N THR A 89 8.84 -4.04 -6.45
CA THR A 89 8.04 -3.02 -7.15
C THR A 89 8.69 -1.67 -6.99
N ARG A 90 8.75 -0.89 -8.08
CA ARG A 90 9.15 0.51 -8.00
C ARG A 90 8.08 1.32 -7.32
N VAL A 91 8.47 2.16 -6.38
CA VAL A 91 7.55 3.01 -5.63
C VAL A 91 6.76 3.94 -6.54
N SER A 92 7.35 4.38 -7.65
CA SER A 92 6.71 5.22 -8.68
C SER A 92 5.47 4.58 -9.31
N GLU A 93 5.36 3.25 -9.33
CA GLU A 93 4.21 2.50 -9.87
C GLU A 93 3.03 2.47 -8.88
N VAL A 94 3.26 2.81 -7.61
CA VAL A 94 2.23 2.82 -6.58
C VAL A 94 1.51 4.16 -6.57
N SER A 95 0.18 4.16 -6.60
CA SER A 95 -0.60 5.40 -6.59
C SER A 95 -0.45 6.20 -5.29
N ILE A 96 -0.33 7.52 -5.43
CA ILE A 96 -0.44 8.48 -4.33
C ILE A 96 -1.90 8.86 -4.17
N VAL A 97 -2.49 8.52 -3.03
CA VAL A 97 -3.88 8.84 -2.71
C VAL A 97 -4.02 9.17 -1.22
N GLY A 98 -5.15 9.78 -0.86
CA GLY A 98 -5.40 10.18 0.51
C GLY A 98 -5.38 9.02 1.53
N ARG A 99 -5.18 9.36 2.80
CA ARG A 99 -5.16 8.39 3.92
C ARG A 99 -6.43 7.52 4.01
N ASN A 100 -7.61 8.12 3.99
CA ASN A 100 -8.87 7.40 4.25
C ASN A 100 -9.45 6.73 2.98
N THR A 101 -8.62 5.93 2.31
CA THR A 101 -8.95 5.20 1.07
C THR A 101 -8.60 3.71 1.23
N GLN A 102 -9.07 2.87 0.32
CA GLN A 102 -8.73 1.44 0.29
C GLN A 102 -7.36 1.17 -0.33
N GLY A 103 -6.84 2.07 -1.16
CA GLY A 103 -5.64 1.82 -1.96
C GLY A 103 -5.90 1.04 -3.24
N VAL A 104 -4.82 0.64 -3.89
CA VAL A 104 -4.81 -0.05 -5.19
C VAL A 104 -4.16 -1.42 -5.05
N ILE A 105 -4.29 -2.25 -6.07
CA ILE A 105 -3.63 -3.55 -6.12
C ILE A 105 -2.13 -3.31 -6.36
N LEU A 106 -1.28 -3.86 -5.49
CA LEU A 106 0.18 -3.90 -5.71
C LEU A 106 0.60 -5.25 -6.28
N ILE A 107 0.02 -6.33 -5.75
CA ILE A 107 0.20 -7.69 -6.25
C ILE A 107 -1.13 -8.43 -6.20
N ARG A 108 -1.29 -9.40 -7.10
CA ARG A 108 -2.38 -10.38 -7.01
C ARG A 108 -1.89 -11.52 -6.12
N THR A 109 -2.69 -11.89 -5.13
CA THR A 109 -2.46 -13.09 -4.31
C THR A 109 -3.43 -14.19 -4.74
N ALA A 110 -3.02 -15.45 -4.66
CA ALA A 110 -3.95 -16.58 -4.77
C ALA A 110 -4.94 -16.60 -3.59
N GLU A 111 -6.03 -17.38 -3.69
CA GLU A 111 -7.12 -17.40 -2.69
C GLU A 111 -6.66 -17.72 -1.26
N ASP A 112 -5.58 -18.48 -1.09
CA ASP A 112 -5.02 -18.88 0.21
C ASP A 112 -3.61 -18.31 0.47
N GLU A 113 -3.19 -17.33 -0.32
CA GLU A 113 -1.87 -16.70 -0.22
C GLU A 113 -2.00 -15.27 0.31
N HIS A 114 -1.13 -14.89 1.25
CA HIS A 114 -1.17 -13.58 1.85
C HIS A 114 0.22 -12.96 1.96
N VAL A 115 0.30 -11.64 1.78
CA VAL A 115 1.50 -10.86 2.08
C VAL A 115 1.77 -10.95 3.58
N VAL A 116 2.99 -11.34 3.94
CA VAL A 116 3.44 -11.45 5.34
C VAL A 116 4.58 -10.50 5.67
N GLY A 117 5.22 -9.90 4.66
CA GLY A 117 6.31 -8.95 4.86
C GLY A 117 6.34 -7.82 3.84
N LEU A 118 6.83 -6.67 4.28
CA LEU A 118 7.10 -5.47 3.49
C LEU A 118 8.41 -4.86 3.98
N GLN A 119 9.33 -4.55 3.06
CA GLN A 119 10.53 -3.77 3.35
C GLN A 119 10.89 -2.84 2.18
N ARG A 120 11.52 -1.71 2.50
CA ARG A 120 12.20 -0.86 1.51
C ARG A 120 13.53 -1.51 1.13
N VAL A 121 13.85 -1.52 -0.16
CA VAL A 121 15.14 -2.02 -0.65
C VAL A 121 16.21 -0.93 -0.52
N VAL A 122 17.39 -1.29 0.00
CA VAL A 122 18.50 -0.35 0.26
C VAL A 122 19.49 -0.30 -0.90
N GLU A 123 19.57 -1.38 -1.69
CA GLU A 123 20.54 -1.51 -2.78
C GLU A 123 19.92 -1.16 -4.14
N PRO A 124 20.57 -0.28 -4.93
CA PRO A 124 20.28 -0.19 -6.35
C PRO A 124 20.73 -1.48 -7.02
N VAL A 125 19.81 -2.20 -7.65
CA VAL A 125 20.16 -3.19 -8.69
C VAL A 125 19.87 -2.53 -10.02
N ASP A 126 20.73 -2.80 -10.99
CA ASP A 126 20.54 -2.37 -12.37
C ASP A 126 19.17 -2.87 -12.87
N ASP A 127 18.43 -1.98 -13.53
CA ASP A 127 17.07 -2.23 -14.01
C ASP A 127 16.99 -3.46 -14.95
N GLU A 128 18.12 -3.85 -15.58
CA GLU A 128 18.21 -5.01 -16.49
C GLU A 128 18.01 -6.38 -15.80
N GLU A 129 18.16 -6.50 -14.48
CA GLU A 129 17.90 -7.76 -13.76
C GLU A 129 16.40 -7.98 -13.45
N LEU A 130 15.57 -6.92 -13.50
CA LEU A 130 14.18 -6.97 -13.04
C LEU A 130 13.25 -7.73 -13.99
N ASP A 131 13.47 -7.59 -15.30
CA ASP A 131 12.67 -8.26 -16.34
C ASP A 131 12.93 -9.78 -16.40
N SER A 132 13.99 -10.27 -15.73
CA SER A 132 14.35 -11.69 -15.71
C SER A 132 13.68 -12.49 -14.60
N ILE A 133 13.01 -11.83 -13.65
CA ILE A 133 12.40 -12.45 -12.46
C ILE A 133 10.89 -12.71 -12.66
N ASP A 134 10.26 -12.18 -13.71
CA ASP A 134 8.86 -12.49 -14.07
C ASP A 134 8.71 -13.86 -14.76
N GLY A 135 9.35 -14.87 -14.19
CA GLY A 135 9.27 -16.27 -14.59
C GLY A 135 7.99 -16.95 -14.09
N SER A 136 6.82 -16.35 -14.29
CA SER A 136 5.55 -17.05 -14.14
C SER A 136 4.81 -17.10 -15.48
N ALA A 137 4.89 -18.28 -16.10
CA ALA A 137 4.00 -18.69 -17.15
C ALA A 137 2.56 -18.71 -16.61
N ALA A 138 1.82 -17.64 -16.87
CA ALA A 138 0.37 -17.63 -16.88
C ALA A 138 -0.07 -17.02 -18.21
N GLU A 139 -0.35 -17.90 -19.18
CA GLU A 139 -1.06 -17.54 -20.41
C GLU A 139 -2.39 -16.88 -20.03
N GLY A 140 -2.63 -15.68 -20.53
CA GLY A 140 -3.87 -14.93 -20.28
C GLY A 140 -3.73 -13.46 -20.58
N ASP A 141 -3.38 -13.15 -21.82
CA ASP A 141 -3.38 -11.80 -22.40
C ASP A 141 -4.82 -11.30 -22.51
N GLU A 142 -5.22 -10.33 -21.68
CA GLU A 142 -6.27 -9.37 -22.02
C GLU A 142 -5.84 -7.96 -21.57
N GLU A 143 -5.48 -7.19 -22.58
CA GLU A 143 -5.20 -5.76 -22.58
C GLU A 143 -6.33 -4.97 -21.88
N ILE A 144 -6.05 -4.42 -20.70
CA ILE A 144 -6.99 -3.56 -19.98
C ILE A 144 -6.88 -2.14 -20.53
N VAL A 145 -7.74 -1.80 -21.48
CA VAL A 145 -8.04 -0.41 -21.82
C VAL A 145 -8.81 0.25 -20.66
N PRO A 146 -8.42 1.43 -20.17
CA PRO A 146 -9.16 2.11 -19.12
C PRO A 146 -10.43 2.74 -19.71
N GLU A 147 -11.60 2.17 -19.40
CA GLU A 147 -12.87 2.85 -19.56
C GLU A 147 -13.02 3.91 -18.46
N VAL A 148 -12.94 5.18 -18.88
CA VAL A 148 -13.38 6.33 -18.10
C VAL A 148 -14.89 6.47 -18.26
N GLU A 149 -15.66 6.08 -17.25
CA GLU A 149 -17.05 6.50 -17.11
C GLU A 149 -17.07 8.01 -16.81
N ASN A 150 -17.45 8.79 -17.83
CA ASN A 150 -17.86 10.18 -17.67
C ASN A 150 -19.34 10.17 -17.27
N ASP A 151 -19.64 10.44 -16.00
CA ASP A 151 -20.98 10.88 -15.59
C ASP A 151 -21.16 12.35 -15.99
N ASP A 152 -21.49 12.55 -17.26
CA ASP A 152 -22.03 13.82 -17.77
C ASP A 152 -23.57 13.75 -17.67
N GLU A 153 -24.10 14.08 -16.49
CA GLU A 153 -25.52 14.44 -16.36
C GLU A 153 -25.71 15.85 -16.91
N GLY A 154 -26.11 15.92 -18.17
CA GLY A 154 -26.57 17.16 -18.80
C GLY A 154 -27.73 16.90 -19.75
N SER A 155 -28.96 17.18 -19.30
CA SER A 155 -29.91 17.98 -20.10
C SER A 155 -31.14 18.38 -19.28
N ASP A 156 -31.18 19.69 -19.04
CA ASP A 156 -32.31 20.60 -18.95
C ASP A 156 -33.50 20.20 -19.86
N ASP A 157 -34.74 20.34 -19.37
CA ASP A 157 -35.79 20.96 -20.18
C ASP A 157 -36.98 21.42 -19.32
N ALA A 158 -37.51 22.57 -19.71
CA ALA A 158 -38.45 23.41 -18.99
C ALA A 158 -39.92 23.04 -19.23
N GLU A 159 -40.76 23.31 -18.22
CA GLU A 159 -42.04 24.05 -18.31
C GLU A 159 -42.43 24.60 -16.93
#